data_AF-A0A7C3SCH5-F1
#
_entry.id   AF-A0A7C3SCH5-F1
#
_cell.length_a   1.000
_cell.length_b   1.000
_cell.length_c   1.000
_cell.angle_alpha   90.00
_cell.angle_beta   90.00
_cell.angle_gamma   90.00
#
_symmetry.space_group_name_H-M   'P 1'
#
loop_
_entity.id
_entity.type
_entity.pdbx_description
1 polymer ?
#
loop_
_entity_poly.entity_id
_entity_poly.type
_entity_poly.pdbx_seq_one_letter_code
_entity_poly.pdbx_strand_id
1 'polypeptide(L)'
;AGRYGGLLGINTFGLVSGLLVLWAVIARANKGHRKLWVIPLATGILGLFLSKSGSSILATIGAILFFRLAFKRKRTTQGIWLLQLALIGVLGFALALGSLRLLRPGDLFGLVSLSEGSYAQRVMIAYGALQIFLSHPLFGVGWQASSTKAIIGDPTFNEILMQAFPKLPAHYFFLERSTSLHNLYVQLLAELGIVGFSLFVYGVAHIGKTIAGILKQVPYQSPFKRLALFNATGLVYLLIWWNTNPLFGGQTESIFAVTFLSFLAALWRLQRQNHKRERFVNLNVFMEKGLSH
;
A
#
# COMPACT_ATOMS: atom_id res chain seq x y z
N ALA A 1 1.46 24.89 -11.37
CA ALA A 1 1.42 24.01 -10.18
C ALA A 1 2.38 22.85 -10.43
N GLY A 2 3.39 22.66 -9.57
CA GLY A 2 4.60 21.89 -9.85
C GLY A 2 4.35 20.46 -10.35
N ARG A 3 5.06 20.09 -11.41
CA ARG A 3 4.98 18.83 -12.17
C ARG A 3 5.48 17.59 -11.40
N TYR A 4 5.74 17.75 -10.11
CA TYR A 4 6.20 16.72 -9.18
C TYR A 4 5.36 16.82 -7.92
N GLY A 5 4.66 15.74 -7.56
CA GLY A 5 4.06 15.58 -6.24
C GLY A 5 5.18 15.52 -5.20
N GLY A 6 5.61 16.67 -4.71
CA GLY A 6 6.69 16.78 -3.74
C GLY A 6 6.32 16.17 -2.39
N LEU A 7 7.31 16.10 -1.50
CA LEU A 7 7.16 15.70 -0.09
C LEU A 7 6.05 16.45 0.67
N LEU A 8 5.59 17.59 0.13
CA LEU A 8 4.58 18.49 0.70
C LEU A 8 3.18 18.35 0.06
N GLY A 9 2.94 17.35 -0.79
CA GLY A 9 1.60 17.09 -1.33
C GLY A 9 0.63 16.60 -0.25
N ILE A 10 -0.64 16.98 -0.33
CA ILE A 10 -1.70 16.56 0.61
C ILE A 10 -1.77 15.03 0.73
N ASN A 11 -1.57 14.31 -0.38
CA ASN A 11 -1.54 12.85 -0.39
C ASN A 11 -0.30 12.31 0.35
N THR A 12 0.89 12.87 0.13
CA THR A 12 2.13 12.50 0.83
C THR A 12 2.02 12.77 2.34
N PHE A 13 1.39 13.88 2.71
CA PHE A 13 1.12 14.20 4.11
C PHE A 13 0.20 13.15 4.75
N GLY A 14 -0.86 12.74 4.05
CA GLY A 14 -1.72 11.63 4.47
C GLY A 14 -0.98 10.29 4.55
N LEU A 15 -0.11 9.99 3.58
CA LEU A 15 0.74 8.79 3.54
C LEU A 15 1.59 8.67 4.81
N VAL A 16 2.33 9.72 5.15
CA VAL A 16 3.20 9.76 6.34
C VAL A 16 2.38 9.69 7.62
N SER A 17 1.25 10.40 7.66
CA SER A 17 0.33 10.38 8.81
C SER A 17 -0.20 8.97 9.10
N GLY A 18 -0.58 8.22 8.05
CA GLY A 18 -1.00 6.82 8.19
C GLY A 18 0.11 5.90 8.70
N LEU A 19 1.35 6.10 8.24
CA LEU A 19 2.52 5.36 8.74
C LEU A 19 2.79 5.66 10.22
N LEU A 20 2.59 6.90 10.70
CA LEU A 20 2.72 7.25 12.12
C LEU A 20 1.68 6.53 12.99
N VAL A 21 0.43 6.47 12.53
CA VAL A 21 -0.62 5.69 13.20
C VAL A 21 -0.26 4.21 13.24
N LEU A 22 0.23 3.66 12.12
CA LEU A 22 0.68 2.27 12.04
C LEU A 22 1.81 1.98 13.03
N TRP A 23 2.82 2.86 13.10
CA TRP A 23 3.91 2.76 14.07
C TRP A 23 3.38 2.74 15.51
N ALA A 24 2.48 3.67 15.85
CA ALA A 24 1.90 3.73 17.19
C ALA A 24 1.18 2.43 17.59
N VAL A 25 0.42 1.83 16.66
CA VAL A 25 -0.27 0.55 16.90
C VAL A 25 0.74 -0.56 17.19
N ILE A 26 1.81 -0.66 16.39
CA ILE A 26 2.85 -1.69 16.54
C ILE A 26 3.64 -1.47 17.83
N ALA A 27 3.97 -0.21 18.16
CA ALA A 27 4.68 0.15 19.38
C ALA A 27 3.87 -0.18 20.64
N ARG A 28 2.57 0.17 20.67
CA ARG A 28 1.65 -0.18 21.76
C ARG A 28 1.50 -1.70 21.91
N ALA A 29 1.33 -2.40 20.78
CA ALA A 29 1.16 -3.85 20.76
C ALA A 29 2.38 -4.64 21.27
N ASN A 30 3.57 -4.04 21.25
CA ASN A 30 4.83 -4.63 21.72
C ASN A 30 5.35 -3.93 23.00
N LYS A 31 4.44 -3.47 23.86
CA LYS A 31 4.74 -2.89 25.19
C LYS A 31 5.76 -1.73 25.18
N GLY A 32 5.79 -0.93 24.11
CA GLY A 32 6.62 0.27 24.07
C GLY A 32 6.19 1.32 25.11
N HIS A 33 7.14 2.17 25.54
CA HIS A 33 6.86 3.29 26.43
C HIS A 33 5.73 4.17 25.89
N ARG A 34 4.95 4.78 26.79
CA ARG A 34 3.77 5.58 26.44
C ARG A 34 4.05 6.65 25.39
N LYS A 35 5.17 7.36 25.50
CA LYS A 35 5.59 8.40 24.54
C LYS A 35 5.76 7.88 23.12
N LEU A 36 6.26 6.65 22.95
CA LEU A 36 6.55 6.04 21.64
C LEU A 36 5.31 5.69 20.83
N TRP A 37 4.14 5.61 21.45
CA TRP A 37 2.89 5.35 20.74
C TRP A 37 1.88 6.49 20.85
N VAL A 38 1.83 7.26 21.94
CA VAL A 38 0.87 8.36 22.08
C VAL A 38 1.19 9.50 21.13
N ILE A 39 2.45 9.95 21.05
CA ILE A 39 2.83 11.09 20.21
C ILE A 39 2.58 10.78 18.73
N PRO A 40 3.07 9.65 18.17
CA PRO A 40 2.82 9.32 16.76
C PRO A 40 1.35 9.04 16.45
N LEU A 41 0.58 8.52 17.42
CA LEU A 41 -0.85 8.31 17.24
C LEU A 41 -1.59 9.63 17.13
N ALA A 42 -1.33 10.57 18.04
CA ALA A 42 -2.00 11.87 18.06
C ALA A 42 -1.67 12.68 16.81
N THR A 43 -0.38 12.78 16.45
CA THR A 43 0.05 13.50 15.26
C THR A 43 -0.41 12.82 13.98
N GLY A 44 -0.39 11.48 13.92
CA GLY A 44 -0.87 10.71 12.78
C GLY A 44 -2.38 10.83 12.56
N ILE A 45 -3.20 10.77 13.62
CA ILE A 45 -4.66 10.96 13.50
C ILE A 45 -4.99 12.39 13.04
N LEU A 46 -4.34 13.39 13.65
CA LEU A 46 -4.51 14.79 13.26
C LEU A 46 -4.10 15.01 11.80
N GLY A 47 -2.96 14.45 11.39
CA GLY A 47 -2.48 14.55 10.02
C GLY A 47 -3.40 13.86 9.01
N LEU A 48 -3.94 12.67 9.33
CA LEU A 48 -4.94 12.00 8.50
C LEU A 48 -6.22 12.85 8.36
N PHE A 49 -6.70 13.42 9.47
CA PHE A 49 -7.86 14.31 9.47
C PHE A 49 -7.65 15.54 8.59
N LEU A 50 -6.51 16.22 8.73
CA LEU A 50 -6.17 17.40 7.93
C LEU A 50 -5.94 17.06 6.46
N SER A 51 -5.33 15.90 6.15
CA SER A 51 -5.08 15.48 4.77
C SER A 51 -6.36 15.21 3.97
N LYS A 52 -7.46 14.85 4.66
CA LYS A 52 -8.73 14.38 4.03
C LYS A 52 -8.50 13.37 2.91
N SER A 53 -7.45 12.54 3.04
CA SER A 53 -7.00 11.59 2.02
C SER A 53 -7.68 10.24 2.24
N GLY A 54 -8.68 9.93 1.41
CA GLY A 54 -9.44 8.68 1.50
C GLY A 54 -8.56 7.44 1.34
N SER A 55 -7.56 7.51 0.46
CA SER A 55 -6.58 6.44 0.28
C SER A 55 -5.74 6.19 1.53
N SER A 56 -5.50 7.21 2.37
CA SER A 56 -4.52 7.12 3.48
C SER A 56 -5.23 6.43 4.62
N ILE A 57 -6.48 6.83 4.80
CA ILE A 57 -7.41 6.20 5.73
C ILE A 57 -7.58 4.73 5.37
N LEU A 58 -7.88 4.41 4.10
CA LEU A 58 -8.03 3.04 3.63
C LEU A 58 -6.75 2.20 3.86
N ALA A 59 -5.59 2.72 3.46
CA ALA A 59 -4.31 2.05 3.64
C ALA A 59 -3.99 1.85 5.14
N THR A 60 -4.24 2.85 5.98
CA THR A 60 -3.99 2.78 7.43
C THR A 60 -4.84 1.70 8.08
N ILE A 61 -6.14 1.72 7.79
CA ILE A 61 -7.11 0.73 8.29
C ILE A 61 -6.70 -0.67 7.83
N GLY A 62 -6.47 -0.87 6.54
CA GLY A 62 -6.08 -2.17 5.98
C GLY A 62 -4.76 -2.70 6.54
N ALA A 63 -3.75 -1.84 6.72
CA ALA A 63 -2.46 -2.23 7.28
C ALA A 63 -2.53 -2.60 8.77
N ILE A 64 -3.29 -1.84 9.58
CA ILE A 64 -3.51 -2.17 11.00
C ILE A 64 -4.21 -3.53 11.14
N LEU A 65 -5.18 -3.79 10.27
CA LEU A 65 -5.94 -5.03 10.26
C LEU A 65 -5.06 -6.21 9.84
N PHE A 66 -4.29 -6.05 8.76
CA PHE A 66 -3.28 -7.02 8.37
C PHE A 66 -2.33 -7.33 9.54
N PHE A 67 -1.82 -6.30 10.22
CA PHE A 67 -0.95 -6.50 11.38
C PHE A 67 -1.59 -7.33 12.49
N ARG A 68 -2.84 -7.02 12.85
CA ARG A 68 -3.57 -7.77 13.88
C ARG A 68 -3.79 -9.23 13.47
N LEU A 69 -4.20 -9.46 12.23
CA LEU A 69 -4.48 -10.80 11.71
C LEU A 69 -3.22 -11.65 11.56
N ALA A 70 -2.15 -11.07 11.00
CA ALA A 70 -0.92 -11.79 10.71
C ALA A 70 -0.08 -12.06 11.96
N PHE A 71 -0.03 -11.13 12.93
CA PHE A 71 0.95 -11.18 14.02
C PHE A 71 0.35 -11.24 15.43
N LYS A 72 -0.94 -10.96 15.63
CA LYS A 72 -1.62 -11.05 16.94
C LYS A 72 -2.60 -12.22 17.04
N ARG A 73 -2.50 -13.16 16.10
CA ARG A 73 -3.26 -14.40 16.09
C ARG A 73 -3.14 -15.14 17.43
N LYS A 74 -4.27 -15.35 18.12
CA LYS A 74 -4.48 -16.55 18.95
C LYS A 74 -4.88 -17.69 18.02
N ARG A 75 -4.62 -18.96 18.36
CA ARG A 75 -4.89 -20.15 17.53
C ARG A 75 -6.37 -20.20 17.09
N THR A 76 -6.72 -19.53 16.00
CA THR A 76 -8.07 -19.46 15.46
C THR A 76 -8.15 -20.32 14.20
N THR A 77 -9.24 -21.08 14.04
CA THR A 77 -9.55 -21.95 12.91
C THR A 77 -9.71 -21.17 11.60
N GLN A 78 -9.40 -21.81 10.45
CA GLN A 78 -9.37 -21.17 9.12
C GLN A 78 -10.70 -20.49 8.71
N GLY A 79 -11.85 -21.03 9.13
CA GLY A 79 -13.16 -20.45 8.80
C GLY A 79 -13.43 -19.08 9.45
N ILE A 80 -13.00 -18.90 10.71
CA ILE A 80 -13.15 -17.61 11.42
C ILE A 80 -12.21 -16.56 10.80
N TRP A 81 -11.11 -16.96 10.16
CA TRP A 81 -10.21 -16.03 9.47
C TRP A 81 -10.82 -15.43 8.20
N LEU A 82 -11.47 -16.26 7.37
CA LEU A 82 -12.22 -15.76 6.22
C LEU A 82 -13.34 -14.82 6.66
N LEU A 83 -14.04 -15.18 7.73
CA LEU A 83 -15.12 -14.37 8.28
C LEU A 83 -14.60 -13.05 8.87
N GLN A 84 -13.46 -13.06 9.56
CA GLN A 84 -12.81 -11.84 10.05
C GLN A 84 -12.34 -10.94 8.91
N LEU A 85 -11.72 -11.50 7.86
CA LEU A 85 -11.33 -10.74 6.67
C LEU A 85 -12.54 -10.12 5.97
N ALA A 86 -13.63 -10.87 5.83
CA ALA A 86 -14.87 -10.36 5.27
C ALA A 86 -15.45 -9.24 6.15
N LEU A 87 -15.54 -9.44 7.47
CA LEU A 87 -16.04 -8.43 8.40
C LEU A 87 -15.17 -7.18 8.40
N ILE A 88 -13.86 -7.34 8.26
CA ILE A 88 -12.88 -6.26 8.16
C ILE A 88 -13.03 -5.51 6.83
N GLY A 89 -13.21 -6.22 5.72
CA GLY A 89 -13.51 -5.62 4.43
C GLY A 89 -14.77 -4.78 4.51
N VAL A 90 -15.83 -5.33 5.12
CA VAL A 90 -17.10 -4.64 5.35
C VAL A 90 -16.92 -3.44 6.29
N LEU A 91 -16.20 -3.57 7.40
CA LEU A 91 -16.00 -2.48 8.36
C LEU A 91 -15.11 -1.37 7.77
N GLY A 92 -14.06 -1.75 7.05
CA GLY A 92 -13.17 -0.82 6.33
C GLY A 92 -13.92 -0.09 5.23
N PHE A 93 -14.78 -0.79 4.49
CA PHE A 93 -15.66 -0.20 3.49
C PHE A 93 -16.69 0.73 4.13
N ALA A 94 -17.32 0.34 5.23
CA ALA A 94 -18.27 1.17 5.97
C ALA A 94 -17.61 2.42 6.58
N LEU A 95 -16.38 2.31 7.09
CA LEU A 95 -15.59 3.44 7.58
C LEU A 95 -15.15 4.35 6.44
N ALA A 96 -14.77 3.79 5.28
CA ALA A 96 -14.47 4.58 4.10
C ALA A 96 -15.71 5.36 3.63
N LEU A 97 -16.86 4.71 3.51
CA LEU A 97 -18.14 5.34 3.18
C LEU A 97 -18.56 6.40 4.22
N GLY A 98 -18.41 6.10 5.51
CA GLY A 98 -18.69 7.03 6.60
C GLY A 98 -17.76 8.25 6.56
N SER A 99 -16.48 8.04 6.29
CA SER A 99 -15.51 9.13 6.14
C SER A 99 -15.81 10.00 4.91
N LEU A 100 -16.26 9.40 3.81
CA LEU A 100 -16.73 10.14 2.64
C LEU A 100 -17.98 10.95 2.96
N ARG A 101 -18.91 10.39 3.73
CA ARG A 101 -20.17 11.06 4.11
C ARG A 101 -19.93 12.28 5.01
N LEU A 102 -18.99 12.17 5.95
CA LEU A 102 -18.64 13.25 6.87
C LEU A 102 -17.71 14.29 6.25
N LEU A 103 -16.70 13.87 5.46
CA LEU A 103 -15.64 14.76 5.00
C LEU A 103 -15.89 15.32 3.59
N ARG A 104 -16.66 14.61 2.75
CA ARG A 104 -16.90 14.94 1.33
C ARG A 104 -18.29 14.46 0.84
N PRO A 105 -19.40 15.00 1.37
CA PRO A 105 -20.74 14.54 0.99
C PRO A 105 -21.01 14.63 -0.51
N GLY A 106 -20.45 15.64 -1.20
CA GLY A 106 -20.58 15.79 -2.67
C GLY A 106 -19.91 14.68 -3.48
N ASP A 107 -18.79 14.11 -3.01
CA ASP A 107 -18.11 13.01 -3.70
C ASP A 107 -18.93 11.70 -3.64
N LEU A 108 -19.76 11.49 -2.60
CA LEU A 108 -20.64 10.31 -2.51
C LEU A 108 -21.83 10.40 -3.46
N PHE A 109 -22.50 11.55 -3.48
CA PHE A 109 -23.61 11.76 -4.41
C PHE A 109 -23.11 11.65 -5.84
N GLY A 110 -21.98 12.29 -6.16
CA GLY A 110 -21.34 12.22 -7.47
C GLY A 110 -20.87 10.82 -7.88
N LEU A 111 -20.46 9.96 -6.94
CA LEU A 111 -20.09 8.56 -7.20
C LEU A 111 -21.32 7.70 -7.51
N VAL A 112 -22.43 7.91 -6.80
CA VAL A 112 -23.69 7.19 -7.03
C VAL A 112 -24.38 7.63 -8.33
N SER A 113 -24.35 8.93 -8.63
CA SER A 113 -24.92 9.49 -9.86
C SER A 113 -23.96 9.43 -11.06
N LEU A 114 -22.70 9.07 -10.84
CA LEU A 114 -21.60 9.15 -11.81
C LEU A 114 -21.55 10.52 -12.52
N SER A 115 -21.89 11.60 -11.80
CA SER A 115 -22.06 12.92 -12.40
C SER A 115 -20.91 13.86 -12.09
N GLU A 116 -20.33 13.81 -10.88
CA GLU A 116 -19.29 14.76 -10.47
C GLU A 116 -18.34 14.16 -9.42
N GLY A 117 -17.20 14.82 -9.18
CA GLY A 117 -16.30 14.49 -8.08
C GLY A 117 -15.13 13.58 -8.45
N SER A 118 -14.13 13.53 -7.56
CA SER A 118 -12.85 12.86 -7.83
C SER A 118 -13.02 11.34 -7.98
N TYR A 119 -14.03 10.76 -7.34
CA TYR A 119 -14.28 9.32 -7.42
C TYR A 119 -14.98 8.89 -8.71
N ALA A 120 -15.95 9.67 -9.21
CA ALA A 120 -16.58 9.39 -10.51
C ALA A 120 -15.52 9.41 -11.63
N GLN A 121 -14.61 10.39 -11.59
CA GLN A 121 -13.47 10.43 -12.49
C GLN A 121 -12.57 9.19 -12.34
N ARG A 122 -12.25 8.75 -11.11
CA ARG A 122 -11.44 7.52 -10.89
C ARG A 122 -12.11 6.26 -11.44
N VAL A 123 -13.44 6.16 -11.34
CA VAL A 123 -14.21 5.05 -11.92
C VAL A 123 -14.13 5.07 -13.44
N MET A 124 -14.32 6.25 -14.06
CA MET A 124 -14.15 6.41 -15.51
C MET A 124 -12.74 6.04 -15.97
N ILE A 125 -11.70 6.48 -15.26
CA ILE A 125 -10.30 6.14 -15.56
C ILE A 125 -10.05 4.63 -15.42
N ALA A 126 -10.59 3.99 -14.38
CA ALA A 126 -10.47 2.54 -14.20
C ALA A 126 -11.20 1.77 -15.31
N TYR A 127 -12.37 2.24 -15.73
CA TYR A 127 -13.10 1.68 -16.88
C TYR A 127 -12.29 1.81 -18.17
N GLY A 128 -11.73 2.99 -18.44
CA GLY A 128 -10.86 3.20 -19.60
C GLY A 128 -9.64 2.28 -19.59
N ALA A 129 -8.97 2.14 -18.45
CA ALA A 129 -7.84 1.21 -18.33
C ALA A 129 -8.25 -0.26 -18.56
N LEU A 130 -9.44 -0.66 -18.12
CA LEU A 130 -9.98 -1.98 -18.40
C LEU A 130 -10.24 -2.17 -19.91
N GLN A 131 -10.79 -1.17 -20.59
CA GLN A 131 -10.99 -1.23 -22.05
C GLN A 131 -9.67 -1.39 -22.80
N ILE A 132 -8.62 -0.64 -22.39
CA ILE A 132 -7.28 -0.80 -22.96
C ILE A 132 -6.75 -2.22 -22.77
N PHE A 133 -6.92 -2.78 -21.57
CA PHE A 133 -6.55 -4.17 -21.27
C PHE A 133 -7.31 -5.18 -22.13
N LEU A 134 -8.63 -5.02 -22.27
CA LEU A 134 -9.45 -5.94 -23.08
C LEU A 134 -9.04 -5.93 -24.56
N SER A 135 -8.57 -4.79 -25.07
CA SER A 135 -8.01 -4.68 -26.42
C SER A 135 -6.61 -5.28 -26.56
N HIS A 136 -5.81 -5.28 -25.48
CA HIS A 136 -4.42 -5.79 -25.47
C HIS A 136 -4.13 -6.71 -24.26
N PRO A 137 -4.80 -7.88 -24.15
CA PRO A 137 -4.87 -8.62 -22.89
C PRO A 137 -3.56 -9.30 -22.48
N LEU A 138 -2.71 -9.69 -23.44
CA LEU A 138 -1.52 -10.48 -23.13
C LEU A 138 -0.35 -9.62 -22.64
N PHE A 139 0.05 -8.64 -23.44
CA PHE A 139 1.24 -7.82 -23.21
C PHE A 139 0.93 -6.34 -22.94
N GLY A 140 -0.34 -5.94 -22.99
CA GLY A 140 -0.74 -4.55 -22.84
C GLY A 140 -0.29 -3.66 -24.00
N VAL A 141 -0.44 -2.35 -23.81
CA VAL A 141 -0.05 -1.34 -24.81
C VAL A 141 1.41 -0.90 -24.69
N GLY A 142 2.17 -1.44 -23.74
CA GLY A 142 3.53 -1.04 -23.43
C GLY A 142 3.63 -0.07 -22.27
N TRP A 143 4.80 -0.03 -21.65
CA TRP A 143 5.10 0.78 -20.46
C TRP A 143 4.91 2.27 -20.74
N GLN A 144 4.15 2.98 -19.89
CA GLN A 144 3.76 4.40 -20.05
C GLN A 144 2.90 4.72 -21.28
N ALA A 145 2.64 3.78 -22.19
CA ALA A 145 1.91 4.05 -23.42
C ALA A 145 0.47 4.51 -23.15
N SER A 146 -0.13 4.06 -22.04
CA SER A 146 -1.47 4.47 -21.61
C SER A 146 -1.59 5.96 -21.29
N SER A 147 -0.48 6.68 -21.08
CA SER A 147 -0.48 8.13 -20.83
C SER A 147 -0.31 8.98 -22.10
N THR A 148 -0.13 8.33 -23.25
CA THR A 148 0.12 9.00 -24.53
C THR A 148 -1.18 9.40 -25.21
N LYS A 149 -1.11 10.45 -26.04
CA LYS A 149 -2.25 10.88 -26.87
C LYS A 149 -2.76 9.78 -27.81
N ALA A 150 -1.88 8.87 -28.24
CA ALA A 150 -2.25 7.79 -29.14
C ALA A 150 -3.20 6.76 -28.51
N ILE A 151 -3.20 6.62 -27.18
CA ILE A 151 -4.04 5.65 -26.47
C ILE A 151 -5.18 6.37 -25.75
N ILE A 152 -4.86 7.20 -24.75
CA ILE A 152 -5.88 7.79 -23.88
C ILE A 152 -6.48 9.07 -24.45
N GLY A 153 -5.74 9.73 -25.34
CA GLY A 153 -6.20 10.91 -26.08
C GLY A 153 -6.88 10.59 -27.41
N ASP A 154 -7.06 9.31 -27.75
CA ASP A 154 -7.72 8.90 -28.98
C ASP A 154 -9.20 9.40 -28.97
N PRO A 155 -9.65 10.13 -30.01
CA PRO A 155 -11.02 10.60 -30.09
C PRO A 155 -12.05 9.47 -29.98
N THR A 156 -11.81 8.34 -30.65
CA THR A 156 -12.77 7.22 -30.63
C THR A 156 -12.89 6.60 -29.24
N PHE A 157 -11.76 6.50 -28.54
CA PHE A 157 -11.73 6.07 -27.15
C PHE A 157 -12.45 7.03 -26.21
N ASN A 158 -12.29 8.35 -26.40
CA ASN A 158 -13.01 9.34 -25.60
C ASN A 158 -14.51 9.32 -25.87
N GLU A 159 -14.96 9.06 -27.10
CA GLU A 159 -16.38 8.86 -27.41
C GLU A 159 -16.97 7.67 -26.65
N ILE A 160 -16.27 6.53 -26.59
CA ILE A 160 -16.68 5.37 -25.80
C ILE A 160 -16.81 5.73 -24.32
N LEU A 161 -15.87 6.50 -23.77
CA LEU A 161 -15.93 6.96 -22.39
C LEU A 161 -17.11 7.90 -22.16
N MET A 162 -17.35 8.85 -23.06
CA MET A 162 -18.47 9.81 -22.96
C MET A 162 -19.83 9.10 -23.06
N GLN A 163 -19.93 8.04 -23.88
CA GLN A 163 -21.13 7.20 -23.94
C GLN A 163 -21.35 6.40 -22.66
N ALA A 164 -20.28 5.86 -22.06
CA ALA A 164 -20.36 5.10 -20.82
C ALA A 164 -20.63 6.00 -19.59
N PHE A 165 -20.21 7.27 -19.65
CA PHE A 165 -20.31 8.25 -18.57
C PHE A 165 -20.98 9.56 -19.02
N PRO A 166 -22.24 9.52 -19.50
CA PRO A 166 -22.88 10.66 -20.15
C PRO A 166 -23.19 11.84 -19.21
N LYS A 167 -23.17 11.60 -17.89
CA LYS A 167 -23.44 12.60 -16.85
C LYS A 167 -22.18 13.32 -16.36
N LEU A 168 -21.00 12.84 -16.73
CA LEU A 168 -19.74 13.47 -16.35
C LEU A 168 -19.47 14.69 -17.24
N PRO A 169 -19.08 15.84 -16.67
CA PRO A 169 -18.67 17.01 -17.44
C PRO A 169 -17.51 16.73 -18.40
N ALA A 170 -17.53 17.37 -19.58
CA ALA A 170 -16.52 17.20 -20.64
C ALA A 170 -15.07 17.41 -20.17
N HIS A 171 -14.84 18.27 -19.18
CA HIS A 171 -13.50 18.56 -18.65
C HIS A 171 -12.86 17.40 -17.88
N TYR A 172 -13.63 16.36 -17.51
CA TYR A 172 -13.09 15.16 -16.88
C TYR A 172 -12.46 14.17 -17.89
N PHE A 173 -12.82 14.27 -19.16
CA PHE A 173 -12.32 13.43 -20.25
C PHE A 173 -10.97 13.92 -20.77
N PHE A 174 -10.28 13.08 -21.52
CA PHE A 174 -8.90 13.30 -21.94
C PHE A 174 -8.77 14.16 -23.21
N LEU A 175 -9.71 15.10 -23.40
CA LEU A 175 -9.83 15.91 -24.61
C LEU A 175 -8.70 16.96 -24.72
N GLU A 176 -8.35 17.59 -23.60
CA GLU A 176 -7.35 18.68 -23.57
C GLU A 176 -6.06 18.30 -22.83
N ARG A 177 -6.13 17.38 -21.86
CA ARG A 177 -4.99 16.93 -21.05
C ARG A 177 -5.04 15.42 -20.83
N SER A 178 -4.07 14.71 -21.40
CA SER A 178 -3.83 13.30 -21.08
C SER A 178 -3.31 13.18 -19.64
N THR A 179 -4.17 12.73 -18.72
CA THR A 179 -3.76 12.35 -17.36
C THR A 179 -3.38 10.87 -17.33
N SER A 180 -2.53 10.49 -16.37
CA SER A 180 -2.10 9.10 -16.20
C SER A 180 -3.18 8.27 -15.52
N LEU A 181 -3.20 6.96 -15.75
CA LEU A 181 -4.08 6.02 -15.06
C LEU A 181 -3.82 6.06 -13.54
N HIS A 182 -4.80 6.50 -12.75
CA HIS A 182 -4.66 6.74 -11.31
C HIS A 182 -4.91 5.50 -10.44
N ASN A 183 -4.34 4.35 -10.82
CA ASN A 183 -4.37 3.09 -10.07
C ASN A 183 -3.27 2.14 -10.58
N LEU A 184 -2.29 1.79 -9.73
CA LEU A 184 -1.18 0.90 -10.09
C LEU A 184 -1.66 -0.41 -10.74
N TYR A 185 -2.67 -1.05 -10.17
CA TYR A 185 -3.07 -2.39 -10.57
C TYR A 185 -3.70 -2.41 -11.96
N VAL A 186 -4.61 -1.48 -12.22
CA VAL A 186 -5.27 -1.38 -13.52
C VAL A 186 -4.31 -0.79 -14.56
N GLN A 187 -3.40 0.08 -14.14
CA GLN A 187 -2.31 0.56 -15.00
C GLN A 187 -1.39 -0.60 -15.43
N LEU A 188 -0.96 -1.46 -14.51
CA LEU A 188 -0.13 -2.63 -14.84
C LEU A 188 -0.85 -3.59 -15.80
N LEU A 189 -2.16 -3.80 -15.62
CA LEU A 189 -2.96 -4.60 -16.56
C LEU A 189 -3.03 -3.94 -17.94
N ALA A 190 -3.36 -2.65 -18.02
CA ALA A 190 -3.46 -1.94 -19.29
C ALA A 190 -2.11 -1.87 -20.05
N GLU A 191 -1.01 -1.61 -19.33
CA GLU A 191 0.30 -1.37 -19.94
C GLU A 191 1.12 -2.63 -20.18
N LEU A 192 1.01 -3.64 -19.32
CA LEU A 192 1.85 -4.86 -19.40
C LEU A 192 1.04 -6.14 -19.62
N GLY A 193 -0.29 -6.04 -19.68
CA GLY A 193 -1.19 -7.16 -19.85
C GLY A 193 -1.15 -8.15 -18.68
N ILE A 194 -1.75 -9.32 -18.90
CA ILE A 194 -1.82 -10.38 -17.89
C ILE A 194 -0.43 -10.95 -17.59
N VAL A 195 0.49 -10.96 -18.56
CA VAL A 195 1.85 -11.49 -18.37
C VAL A 195 2.62 -10.62 -17.38
N GLY A 196 2.71 -9.30 -17.63
CA GLY A 196 3.40 -8.40 -16.73
C GLY A 196 2.73 -8.28 -15.36
N PHE A 197 1.40 -8.27 -15.31
CA PHE A 197 0.67 -8.28 -14.05
C PHE A 197 0.95 -9.57 -13.24
N SER A 198 0.99 -10.73 -13.89
CA SER A 198 1.31 -12.00 -13.23
C SER A 198 2.74 -12.02 -12.68
N LEU A 199 3.71 -11.48 -13.42
CA LEU A 199 5.09 -11.32 -12.93
C LEU A 199 5.17 -10.39 -11.72
N PHE A 200 4.41 -9.29 -11.72
CA PHE A 200 4.31 -8.40 -10.57
C PHE A 200 3.74 -9.12 -9.33
N VAL A 201 2.61 -9.83 -9.48
CA VAL A 201 2.00 -10.62 -8.40
C VAL A 201 2.97 -11.68 -7.88
N TYR A 202 3.65 -12.38 -8.78
CA TYR A 202 4.68 -13.36 -8.42
C TYR A 202 5.81 -12.71 -7.61
N GLY A 203 6.33 -11.56 -8.05
CA GLY A 203 7.35 -10.80 -7.34
C GLY A 203 6.92 -10.38 -5.94
N VAL A 204 5.72 -9.80 -5.79
CA VAL A 204 5.14 -9.41 -4.49
C VAL A 204 4.97 -10.64 -3.59
N ALA A 205 4.45 -11.75 -4.10
CA ALA A 205 4.28 -12.97 -3.33
C ALA A 205 5.62 -13.57 -2.88
N HIS A 206 6.63 -13.57 -3.76
CA HIS A 206 7.97 -14.06 -3.43
C HIS A 206 8.65 -13.19 -2.37
N ILE A 207 8.58 -11.87 -2.51
CA ILE A 207 9.05 -10.91 -1.50
C ILE A 207 8.32 -11.14 -0.17
N GLY A 208 6.99 -11.30 -0.20
CA GLY A 208 6.19 -11.57 0.99
C GLY A 208 6.60 -12.86 1.72
N LYS A 209 6.84 -13.95 0.97
CA LYS A 209 7.36 -15.21 1.53
C LYS A 209 8.73 -15.03 2.17
N THR A 210 9.63 -14.31 1.51
CA THR A 210 10.98 -14.02 2.03
C THR A 210 10.91 -13.19 3.32
N ILE A 211 10.10 -12.13 3.34
CA ILE A 211 9.88 -11.30 4.54
C ILE A 211 9.30 -12.15 5.68
N ALA A 212 8.31 -13.01 5.40
CA ALA A 212 7.75 -13.91 6.41
C ALA A 212 8.82 -14.87 6.97
N GLY A 213 9.73 -15.36 6.13
CA GLY A 213 10.89 -16.16 6.54
C GLY A 213 11.83 -15.39 7.46
N ILE A 214 12.16 -14.13 7.11
CA ILE A 214 12.98 -13.24 7.95
C ILE A 214 12.29 -13.00 9.30
N LEU A 215 11.01 -12.66 9.31
CA LEU A 215 10.26 -12.36 10.54
C LEU A 215 10.15 -13.55 11.49
N LYS A 216 10.08 -14.78 10.96
CA LYS A 216 10.09 -16.00 11.78
C LYS A 216 11.41 -16.20 12.52
N GLN A 217 12.52 -15.71 11.96
CA GLN A 217 13.82 -15.83 12.58
C GLN A 217 13.98 -14.80 13.72
N VAL A 218 13.34 -13.63 13.64
CA VAL A 218 13.51 -12.55 14.65
C VAL A 218 13.01 -13.00 16.04
N PRO A 219 13.89 -13.08 17.06
CA PRO A 219 13.50 -13.53 18.39
C PRO A 219 12.46 -12.60 19.02
N TYR A 220 11.57 -13.17 19.85
CA TYR A 220 10.51 -12.40 20.51
C TYR A 220 11.04 -11.22 21.33
N GLN A 221 12.19 -11.40 21.98
CA GLN A 221 12.83 -10.43 22.86
C GLN A 221 13.75 -9.43 22.11
N SER A 222 13.90 -9.57 20.79
CA SER A 222 14.81 -8.72 20.01
C SER A 222 14.35 -7.25 20.00
N PRO A 223 15.26 -6.28 20.24
CA PRO A 223 14.92 -4.85 20.14
C PRO A 223 14.45 -4.46 18.73
N PHE A 224 14.86 -5.22 17.71
CA PHE A 224 14.55 -4.96 16.31
C PHE A 224 13.18 -5.45 15.86
N LYS A 225 12.47 -6.23 16.69
CA LYS A 225 11.20 -6.84 16.31
C LYS A 225 10.14 -5.80 15.90
N ARG A 226 10.06 -4.68 16.63
CA ARG A 226 9.12 -3.58 16.31
C ARG A 226 9.41 -2.97 14.94
N LEU A 227 10.68 -2.72 14.64
CA LEU A 227 11.12 -2.20 13.36
C LEU A 227 10.83 -3.20 12.24
N ALA A 228 11.11 -4.49 12.44
CA ALA A 228 10.82 -5.51 11.45
C ALA A 228 9.31 -5.59 11.12
N LEU A 229 8.46 -5.59 12.15
CA LEU A 229 7.00 -5.59 11.98
C LEU A 229 6.49 -4.32 11.30
N PHE A 230 7.07 -3.16 11.64
CA PHE A 230 6.72 -1.88 11.02
C PHE A 230 7.08 -1.86 9.54
N ASN A 231 8.31 -2.24 9.16
CA ASN A 231 8.73 -2.26 7.77
C ASN A 231 7.90 -3.27 6.95
N ALA A 232 7.65 -4.47 7.50
CA ALA A 232 6.85 -5.48 6.81
C ALA A 232 5.38 -5.06 6.62
N THR A 233 4.77 -4.48 7.65
CA THR A 233 3.39 -3.99 7.56
C THR A 233 3.31 -2.71 6.73
N GLY A 234 4.34 -1.88 6.78
CA GLY A 234 4.48 -0.67 5.96
C GLY A 234 4.51 -0.98 4.47
N LEU A 235 5.11 -2.11 4.05
CA LEU A 235 5.04 -2.56 2.66
C LEU A 235 3.61 -2.93 2.24
N VAL A 236 2.83 -3.56 3.13
CA VAL A 236 1.40 -3.84 2.88
C VAL A 236 0.59 -2.54 2.80
N TYR A 237 0.89 -1.58 3.68
CA TYR A 237 0.31 -0.24 3.63
C TYR A 237 0.55 0.43 2.27
N LEU A 238 1.79 0.39 1.75
CA LEU A 238 2.13 0.95 0.45
C LEU A 238 1.41 0.25 -0.71
N LEU A 239 1.29 -1.09 -0.66
CA LEU A 239 0.50 -1.84 -1.64
C LEU A 239 -0.94 -1.33 -1.70
N ILE A 240 -1.60 -1.22 -0.54
CA ILE A 240 -2.99 -0.72 -0.49
C ILE A 240 -3.06 0.74 -0.98
N TRP A 241 -2.09 1.57 -0.61
CA TRP A 241 -2.02 2.97 -1.01
C TRP A 241 -1.84 3.18 -2.51
N TRP A 242 -1.11 2.30 -3.20
CA TRP A 242 -0.94 2.33 -4.66
C TRP A 242 -2.24 2.03 -5.43
N ASN A 243 -3.31 1.57 -4.78
CA ASN A 243 -4.62 1.42 -5.43
C ASN A 243 -5.15 2.75 -6.01
N THR A 244 -4.73 3.90 -5.48
CA THR A 244 -5.25 5.21 -5.87
C THR A 244 -4.24 6.10 -6.57
N ASN A 245 -3.04 5.59 -6.85
CA ASN A 245 -1.91 6.35 -7.39
C ASN A 245 -1.21 5.56 -8.50
N PRO A 246 -0.72 6.23 -9.56
CA PRO A 246 0.10 5.58 -10.60
C PRO A 246 1.47 5.16 -10.05
N LEU A 247 2.15 4.22 -10.71
CA LEU A 247 3.56 3.90 -10.36
C LEU A 247 4.54 5.01 -10.75
N PHE A 248 4.18 5.82 -11.75
CA PHE A 248 5.05 6.83 -12.33
C PHE A 248 5.11 8.14 -11.53
N GLY A 249 6.25 8.81 -11.63
CA GLY A 249 6.43 10.18 -11.15
C GLY A 249 7.40 10.35 -9.97
N GLY A 250 8.28 9.38 -9.70
CA GLY A 250 9.33 9.51 -8.67
C GLY A 250 8.76 9.76 -7.28
N GLN A 251 7.68 9.05 -6.94
CA GLN A 251 6.90 9.37 -5.75
C GLN A 251 7.54 8.81 -4.47
N THR A 252 7.27 9.49 -3.35
CA THR A 252 7.78 9.20 -2.00
C THR A 252 7.54 7.75 -1.57
N GLU A 253 6.47 7.14 -2.07
CA GLU A 253 6.02 5.77 -1.85
C GLU A 253 7.06 4.74 -2.30
N SER A 254 7.63 4.91 -3.49
CA SER A 254 8.64 4.00 -4.02
C SER A 254 9.93 4.07 -3.21
N ILE A 255 10.29 5.27 -2.74
CA ILE A 255 11.43 5.48 -1.82
C ILE A 255 11.17 4.75 -0.50
N PHE A 256 9.96 4.88 0.07
CA PHE A 256 9.60 4.15 1.29
C PHE A 256 9.61 2.63 1.08
N ALA A 257 9.14 2.12 -0.06
CA ALA A 257 9.14 0.69 -0.35
C ALA A 257 10.58 0.12 -0.37
N VAL A 258 11.49 0.78 -1.10
CA VAL A 258 12.90 0.40 -1.16
C VAL A 258 13.56 0.52 0.22
N THR A 259 13.24 1.57 0.97
CA THR A 259 13.75 1.79 2.33
C THR A 259 13.31 0.68 3.27
N PHE A 260 12.02 0.31 3.27
CA PHE A 260 11.49 -0.76 4.11
C PHE A 260 12.10 -2.12 3.78
N LEU A 261 12.25 -2.43 2.49
CA LEU A 261 12.94 -3.66 2.05
C LEU A 261 14.40 -3.68 2.49
N SER A 262 15.10 -2.55 2.35
CA SER A 262 16.51 -2.41 2.75
C SER A 262 16.70 -2.58 4.26
N PHE A 263 15.82 -2.00 5.09
CA PHE A 263 15.85 -2.21 6.53
C PHE A 263 15.59 -3.67 6.89
N LEU A 264 14.61 -4.34 6.26
CA LEU A 264 14.35 -5.76 6.51
C LEU A 264 15.56 -6.64 6.13
N ALA A 265 16.20 -6.36 5.00
CA ALA A 265 17.41 -7.06 4.57
C ALA A 265 18.59 -6.81 5.54
N ALA A 266 18.77 -5.57 6.01
CA ALA A 266 19.81 -5.22 6.98
C ALA A 266 19.58 -5.93 8.33
N LEU A 267 18.33 -5.96 8.82
CA LEU A 267 17.97 -6.68 10.04
C LEU A 267 18.28 -8.16 9.94
N TRP A 268 17.98 -8.78 8.80
CA TRP A 268 18.31 -10.19 8.56
C TRP A 268 19.82 -10.45 8.60
N ARG A 269 20.62 -9.57 7.97
CA ARG A 269 22.09 -9.68 7.98
C ARG A 269 22.67 -9.56 9.40
N LEU A 270 22.24 -8.55 10.15
CA LEU A 270 22.69 -8.32 11.54
C LEU A 270 22.36 -9.51 12.42
N GLN A 271 21.17 -10.08 12.29
CA GLN A 271 20.77 -11.22 13.09
C GLN A 271 21.60 -12.47 12.76
N ARG A 272 21.88 -12.72 11.47
CA ARG A 272 22.72 -13.85 11.06
C ARG A 272 24.15 -13.73 11.58
N GLN A 273 24.68 -12.51 11.66
CA GLN A 273 26.00 -12.25 12.25
C GLN A 273 26.02 -12.52 13.76
N ASN A 274 25.01 -12.05 14.51
CA ASN A 274 24.91 -12.29 15.95
C ASN A 274 24.84 -13.79 16.27
N HIS A 275 24.06 -14.55 15.51
CA HIS A 275 23.95 -16.00 15.72
C HIS A 275 25.26 -16.75 15.43
N LYS A 276 26.01 -16.32 14.41
CA LYS A 276 27.37 -16.85 14.18
C LYS A 276 28.29 -16.54 15.36
N ARG A 277 28.27 -15.31 15.88
CA ARG A 277 29.12 -14.86 16.98
C ARG A 277 28.84 -15.62 18.27
N GLU A 278 27.57 -15.81 18.63
CA GLU A 278 27.17 -16.64 19.79
C GLU A 278 27.65 -18.09 19.65
N ARG A 279 27.58 -18.66 18.44
CA ARG A 279 28.08 -20.02 18.16
C ARG A 279 29.59 -20.13 18.38
N PHE A 280 30.36 -19.14 17.91
CA PHE A 280 31.81 -19.10 18.13
C PHE A 280 32.19 -18.95 19.60
N VAL A 281 31.50 -18.09 20.35
CA VAL A 281 31.74 -17.93 21.81
C VAL A 281 31.47 -19.24 22.55
N ASN A 282 30.35 -19.92 22.26
CA ASN A 282 30.03 -21.19 22.90
C ASN A 282 31.02 -22.31 22.56
N LEU A 283 31.56 -22.35 21.33
CA LEU A 283 32.62 -23.28 20.92
C LEU A 283 33.92 -23.04 21.70
N ASN A 284 34.32 -21.79 21.89
CA ASN A 284 35.53 -21.45 22.65
C ASN A 284 35.39 -21.83 24.13
N VAL A 285 34.24 -21.52 24.75
CA VAL A 285 33.96 -21.91 26.14
C VAL A 285 33.94 -23.44 26.31
N PHE A 286 33.43 -24.17 25.32
CA PHE A 286 33.45 -25.64 25.34
C PHE A 286 34.89 -26.19 25.23
N MET A 287 35.73 -25.61 24.37
CA MET A 287 37.13 -26.02 24.24
C MET A 287 37.95 -25.70 25.50
N GLU A 288 37.75 -24.55 26.14
CA GLU A 288 38.42 -24.22 27.40
C GLU A 288 38.05 -25.19 28.54
N LYS A 289 36.77 -25.59 28.63
CA LYS A 289 36.32 -26.58 29.62
C LYS A 289 36.74 -28.02 29.32
N GLY A 290 36.92 -28.35 28.04
CA GLY A 290 37.38 -29.67 27.61
C GLY A 290 38.89 -29.89 27.81
N LEU A 291 39.68 -28.82 27.88
CA LEU A 291 41.13 -28.87 28.11
C LEU A 291 41.52 -28.83 29.60
N SER A 292 40.56 -28.59 30.51
CA SER A 292 40.76 -28.57 31.96
C SER A 292 40.49 -29.92 32.66
N HIS A 293 40.36 -31.00 31.89
CA HIS A 293 40.21 -32.38 32.37
C HIS A 293 41.30 -33.26 31.75
#